data_AF-A0A940NAY8-F1
#
_entry.id   AF-A0A940NAY8-F1
#
_cell.length_a   1.000
_cell.length_b   1.000
_cell.length_c   1.000
_cell.angle_alpha   90.00
_cell.angle_beta   90.00
_cell.angle_gamma   90.00
#
_symmetry.space_group_name_H-M   'P 1'
#
loop_
_entity.id
_entity.type
_entity.pdbx_description
1 polymer ?
#
loop_
_entity_poly.entity_id
_entity_poly.type
_entity_poly.pdbx_seq_one_letter_code
_entity_poly.pdbx_strand_id
1 'polypeptide(L)'
;MKDLLASLKWSAPDIPNETCDQSATVIPAGTSIFLSTLDDEASSLDDPATPFNQTTPEGQLAVARQFADYIQDLFVSIDGVPLKDVTAYRTTTDQFKFTAPTPWVFSPNGTGGNGTAVGDGYFFMLKPLSPGPHTIHYGGRFHIPASVFGIPVDIIKDTTLMITVGTLESRT
;
A
#
# COMPACT_ATOMS: atom_id res chain seq x y z
N MET A 1 -8.84 -8.41 -24.60
CA MET A 1 -7.94 -9.09 -23.63
C MET A 1 -6.70 -8.25 -23.32
N LYS A 2 -6.07 -7.59 -24.31
CA LYS A 2 -5.10 -6.50 -24.05
C LYS A 2 -5.70 -5.31 -23.30
N ASP A 3 -7.00 -5.09 -23.44
CA ASP A 3 -7.70 -3.96 -22.79
C ASP A 3 -8.04 -4.17 -21.31
N LEU A 4 -7.98 -5.41 -20.79
CA LEU A 4 -8.31 -5.69 -19.38
C LEU A 4 -7.17 -5.22 -18.45
N LEU A 5 -5.92 -5.33 -18.91
CA LEU A 5 -4.75 -4.84 -18.19
C LEU A 5 -4.59 -3.32 -18.28
N ALA A 6 -5.11 -2.69 -19.34
CA ALA A 6 -5.10 -1.23 -19.49
C ALA A 6 -6.18 -0.54 -18.61
N SER A 7 -7.20 -1.28 -18.17
CA SER A 7 -8.26 -0.77 -17.28
C SER A 7 -8.01 -1.06 -15.79
N LEU A 8 -7.13 -2.01 -15.45
CA LEU A 8 -6.60 -2.18 -14.10
C LEU A 8 -5.60 -1.04 -13.80
N LYS A 9 -6.13 0.18 -13.65
CA LYS A 9 -5.37 1.29 -13.09
C LYS A 9 -5.21 1.03 -11.60
N TRP A 10 -4.29 0.15 -11.27
CA TRP A 10 -3.76 0.02 -9.92
C TRP A 10 -3.24 1.40 -9.51
N SER A 11 -3.86 2.00 -8.50
CA SER A 11 -3.63 3.41 -8.16
C SER A 11 -2.51 3.62 -7.14
N ALA A 12 -1.92 2.54 -6.60
CA ALA A 12 -0.68 2.66 -5.85
C ALA A 12 0.51 2.74 -6.84
N PRO A 13 1.53 3.58 -6.58
CA PRO A 13 2.75 3.62 -7.39
C PRO A 13 3.58 2.36 -7.10
N ASP A 14 3.11 1.20 -7.56
CA ASP A 14 3.84 -0.05 -7.54
C ASP A 14 4.64 -0.15 -8.85
N ILE A 15 5.60 0.78 -8.96
CA ILE A 15 6.53 0.91 -10.08
C ILE A 15 7.92 0.50 -9.58
N PRO A 16 8.71 -0.23 -10.36
CA PRO A 16 10.09 -0.55 -9.98
C PRO A 16 10.97 0.70 -9.91
N ASN A 17 11.87 0.74 -8.93
CA ASN A 17 12.91 1.75 -8.74
C ASN A 17 12.37 3.18 -8.53
N GLU A 18 11.25 3.32 -7.84
CA GLU A 18 10.66 4.61 -7.52
C GLU A 18 11.47 5.30 -6.41
N THR A 19 11.79 6.58 -6.60
CA THR A 19 12.43 7.40 -5.55
C THR A 19 11.52 8.59 -5.24
N CYS A 20 11.03 8.65 -4.00
CA CYS A 20 10.21 9.75 -3.53
C CYS A 20 11.03 10.65 -2.60
N ASP A 21 11.39 11.84 -3.09
CA ASP A 21 12.00 12.87 -2.24
C ASP A 21 10.93 13.63 -1.46
N GLN A 22 10.82 13.31 -0.17
CA GLN A 22 9.94 13.98 0.79
C GLN A 22 10.72 14.83 1.80
N SER A 23 12.02 15.04 1.55
CA SER A 23 12.95 15.69 2.49
C SER A 23 12.60 17.16 2.77
N ALA A 24 11.78 17.78 1.91
CA ALA A 24 11.27 19.13 2.07
C ALA A 24 10.27 19.29 3.25
N THR A 25 9.65 18.20 3.71
CA THR A 25 8.73 18.18 4.86
C THR A 25 9.43 17.50 6.04
N VAL A 26 9.75 18.28 7.07
CA VAL A 26 10.41 17.74 8.26
C VAL A 26 9.40 16.98 9.12
N ILE A 27 9.66 15.70 9.33
CA ILE A 27 8.95 14.87 10.28
C ILE A 27 9.45 15.23 11.69
N PRO A 28 8.57 15.60 12.64
CA PRO A 28 9.01 15.95 13.98
C PRO A 28 9.77 14.80 14.65
N ALA A 29 10.89 15.10 15.30
CA ALA A 29 11.64 14.11 16.08
C ALA A 29 10.74 13.45 17.15
N GLY A 30 10.91 12.13 17.35
CA GLY A 30 10.04 11.34 18.23
C GLY A 30 8.76 10.83 17.56
N THR A 31 8.49 11.20 16.30
CA THR A 31 7.35 10.68 15.52
C THR A 31 7.66 9.29 14.98
N SER A 32 6.76 8.34 15.20
CA SER A 32 6.82 7.03 14.54
C SER A 32 6.28 7.13 13.12
N ILE A 33 6.86 6.36 12.21
CA ILE A 33 6.43 6.34 10.80
C ILE A 33 5.62 5.08 10.57
N PHE A 34 4.40 5.25 10.08
CA PHE A 34 3.58 4.14 9.59
C PHE A 34 3.87 3.91 8.11
N LEU A 35 4.33 2.72 7.77
CA LEU A 35 4.68 2.32 6.41
C LEU A 35 3.74 1.23 5.93
N SER A 36 2.91 1.55 4.93
CA SER A 36 2.20 0.57 4.10
C SER A 36 3.14 0.09 3.01
N THR A 37 3.50 -1.19 3.03
CA THR A 37 4.46 -1.73 2.06
C THR A 37 3.74 -2.33 0.86
N LEU A 38 3.27 -3.56 1.01
CA LEU A 38 2.41 -4.28 0.08
C LEU A 38 1.19 -4.74 0.85
N ASP A 39 0.02 -4.33 0.38
CA ASP A 39 -1.27 -4.63 0.96
C ASP A 39 -2.33 -4.57 -0.13
N ASP A 40 -3.45 -5.25 0.11
CA ASP A 40 -4.63 -5.18 -0.71
C ASP A 40 -5.84 -4.87 0.16
N GLU A 41 -6.80 -4.18 -0.42
CA GLU A 41 -8.08 -3.89 0.20
C GLU A 41 -9.19 -4.18 -0.80
N ALA A 42 -10.34 -4.59 -0.27
CA ALA A 42 -11.56 -4.70 -1.05
C ALA A 42 -12.63 -3.84 -0.38
N SER A 43 -13.27 -2.97 -1.16
CA SER A 43 -14.22 -2.01 -0.65
C SER A 43 -15.61 -2.13 -1.28
N SER A 44 -16.61 -1.59 -0.57
CA SER A 44 -17.97 -1.46 -1.11
C SER A 44 -18.10 -0.38 -2.19
N LEU A 45 -17.05 0.41 -2.45
CA LEU A 45 -17.05 1.50 -3.43
C LEU A 45 -16.23 1.20 -4.68
N ASP A 46 -15.47 0.11 -4.72
CA ASP A 46 -14.66 -0.26 -5.88
C ASP A 46 -15.50 -0.51 -7.13
N ASP A 47 -14.87 -0.48 -8.30
CA ASP A 47 -15.54 -0.71 -9.57
C ASP A 47 -16.31 -2.07 -9.54
N PRO A 48 -17.65 -2.08 -9.71
CA PRO A 48 -18.47 -3.28 -9.71
C PRO A 48 -18.07 -4.34 -10.76
N ALA A 49 -17.27 -3.97 -11.77
CA ALA A 49 -16.73 -4.89 -12.75
C ALA A 49 -15.49 -5.66 -12.24
N THR A 50 -15.01 -5.39 -11.03
CA THR A 50 -13.80 -5.97 -10.45
C THR A 50 -14.14 -6.88 -9.25
N PRO A 51 -13.26 -7.85 -8.92
CA PRO A 51 -13.47 -8.68 -7.73
C PRO A 51 -13.40 -7.89 -6.41
N PHE A 52 -12.81 -6.69 -6.42
CA PHE A 52 -12.59 -5.85 -5.25
C PHE A 52 -13.88 -5.18 -4.75
N ASN A 53 -14.90 -5.04 -5.60
CA ASN A 53 -16.21 -4.56 -5.15
C ASN A 53 -16.92 -5.63 -4.29
N GLN A 54 -16.84 -5.47 -2.97
CA GLN A 54 -17.45 -6.38 -2.00
C GLN A 54 -18.25 -5.59 -0.96
N THR A 55 -19.45 -6.05 -0.63
CA THR A 55 -20.39 -5.34 0.26
C THR A 55 -20.55 -5.99 1.64
N THR A 56 -19.91 -7.14 1.87
CA THR A 56 -19.95 -7.87 3.14
C THR A 56 -18.54 -7.94 3.75
N PRO A 57 -18.42 -7.97 5.10
CA PRO A 57 -17.13 -8.16 5.75
C PRO A 57 -16.40 -9.42 5.26
N GLU A 58 -17.11 -10.52 5.09
CA GLU A 58 -16.54 -11.81 4.67
C GLU A 58 -16.03 -11.75 3.23
N GLY A 59 -16.79 -11.11 2.32
CA GLY A 59 -16.37 -10.94 0.92
C GLY A 59 -15.13 -10.05 0.81
N GLN A 60 -15.11 -8.93 1.53
CA GLN A 60 -13.96 -8.01 1.54
C GLN A 60 -12.72 -8.71 2.09
N LEU A 61 -12.86 -9.43 3.20
CA LEU A 61 -11.78 -10.19 3.81
C LEU A 61 -11.22 -11.27 2.88
N ALA A 62 -12.10 -12.00 2.17
CA ALA A 62 -11.69 -13.05 1.26
C ALA A 62 -10.81 -12.52 0.12
N VAL A 63 -11.20 -11.39 -0.47
CA VAL A 63 -10.44 -10.76 -1.56
C VAL A 63 -9.11 -10.20 -1.04
N ALA A 64 -9.13 -9.39 0.02
CA ALA A 64 -7.91 -8.79 0.58
C ALA A 64 -6.88 -9.87 0.95
N ARG A 65 -7.32 -10.95 1.62
CA ARG A 65 -6.42 -12.09 1.95
C ARG A 65 -5.88 -12.78 0.72
N GLN A 66 -6.72 -13.03 -0.29
CA GLN A 66 -6.30 -13.69 -1.51
C GLN A 66 -5.15 -12.93 -2.18
N PHE A 67 -5.25 -11.61 -2.29
CA PHE A 67 -4.19 -10.81 -2.91
C PHE A 67 -2.97 -10.67 -2.00
N ALA A 68 -3.15 -10.51 -0.69
CA ALA A 68 -2.04 -10.50 0.26
C ALA A 68 -1.27 -11.84 0.32
N ASP A 69 -1.93 -12.97 0.05
CA ASP A 69 -1.28 -14.29 -0.08
C ASP A 69 -0.35 -14.38 -1.31
N TYR A 70 -0.53 -13.51 -2.30
CA TYR A 70 0.33 -13.42 -3.48
C TYR A 70 1.59 -12.57 -3.25
N ILE A 71 1.74 -11.94 -2.09
CA ILE A 71 2.91 -11.12 -1.77
C ILE A 71 4.15 -12.01 -1.56
N GLN A 72 5.23 -11.69 -2.27
CA GLN A 72 6.51 -12.38 -2.22
C GLN A 72 7.66 -11.37 -2.17
N ASP A 73 8.84 -11.86 -1.77
CA ASP A 73 10.10 -11.13 -1.80
C ASP A 73 10.05 -9.77 -1.06
N LEU A 74 9.24 -9.69 -0.01
CA LEU A 74 9.07 -8.51 0.82
C LEU A 74 10.41 -8.08 1.43
N PHE A 75 10.73 -6.80 1.32
CA PHE A 75 11.91 -6.23 1.95
C PHE A 75 11.61 -4.84 2.52
N VAL A 76 12.34 -4.50 3.59
CA VAL A 76 12.39 -3.15 4.16
C VAL A 76 13.82 -2.93 4.66
N SER A 77 14.40 -1.79 4.36
CA SER A 77 15.68 -1.34 4.91
C SER A 77 15.62 0.14 5.28
N ILE A 78 16.34 0.49 6.34
CA ILE A 78 16.46 1.87 6.83
C ILE A 78 17.93 2.21 6.83
N ASP A 79 18.32 3.27 6.12
CA ASP A 79 19.71 3.70 5.94
C ASP A 79 20.63 2.56 5.47
N GLY A 80 20.10 1.70 4.58
CA GLY A 80 20.79 0.51 4.05
C GLY A 80 20.86 -0.69 4.99
N VAL A 81 20.27 -0.61 6.19
CA VAL A 81 20.21 -1.73 7.14
C VAL A 81 18.88 -2.48 6.97
N PRO A 82 18.89 -3.76 6.52
CA PRO A 82 17.67 -4.55 6.36
C PRO A 82 16.99 -4.82 7.70
N LEU A 83 15.66 -4.67 7.74
CA LEU A 83 14.85 -5.17 8.84
C LEU A 83 14.75 -6.70 8.75
N LYS A 84 14.80 -7.36 9.91
CA LYS A 84 14.60 -8.80 10.01
C LYS A 84 13.12 -9.12 10.19
N ASP A 85 12.75 -10.35 9.82
CA ASP A 85 11.42 -10.91 10.06
C ASP A 85 10.27 -10.02 9.54
N VAL A 86 10.48 -9.37 8.39
CA VAL A 86 9.49 -8.46 7.79
C VAL A 86 8.14 -9.14 7.53
N THR A 87 8.13 -10.46 7.30
CA THR A 87 6.92 -11.23 7.12
C THR A 87 6.12 -11.46 8.41
N ALA A 88 6.68 -11.16 9.58
CA ALA A 88 5.97 -11.24 10.86
C ALA A 88 4.96 -10.09 11.08
N TYR A 89 4.98 -9.08 10.20
CA TYR A 89 4.17 -7.86 10.31
C TYR A 89 2.95 -7.87 9.36
N ARG A 90 2.50 -9.06 8.94
CA ARG A 90 1.23 -9.18 8.21
C ARG A 90 0.08 -8.86 9.16
N THR A 91 -0.78 -7.92 8.77
CA THR A 91 -1.95 -7.49 9.56
C THR A 91 -3.18 -7.51 8.67
N THR A 92 -4.24 -8.12 9.18
CA THR A 92 -5.59 -8.01 8.65
C THR A 92 -6.36 -6.98 9.48
N THR A 93 -7.10 -6.08 8.85
CA THR A 93 -8.01 -5.17 9.57
C THR A 93 -9.35 -5.86 9.86
N ASP A 94 -10.05 -5.41 10.90
CA ASP A 94 -11.51 -5.59 10.92
C ASP A 94 -12.15 -4.79 9.77
N GLN A 95 -13.42 -5.05 9.45
CA GLN A 95 -14.14 -4.18 8.52
C GLN A 95 -14.23 -2.78 9.11
N PHE A 96 -13.69 -1.79 8.40
CA PHE A 96 -13.75 -0.39 8.78
C PHE A 96 -14.68 0.39 7.86
N LYS A 97 -15.17 1.53 8.36
CA LYS A 97 -15.98 2.48 7.60
C LYS A 97 -15.11 3.66 7.19
N PHE A 98 -15.32 4.17 5.99
CA PHE A 98 -14.61 5.35 5.49
C PHE A 98 -15.55 6.24 4.67
N THR A 99 -15.08 7.46 4.38
CA THR A 99 -15.73 8.38 3.46
C THR A 99 -14.73 8.79 2.38
N ALA A 100 -15.09 8.57 1.12
CA ALA A 100 -14.24 8.86 -0.03
C ALA A 100 -14.72 10.09 -0.84
N PRO A 101 -13.80 10.86 -1.44
CA PRO A 101 -14.14 11.91 -2.40
C PRO A 101 -14.69 11.31 -3.71
N THR A 102 -15.32 12.17 -4.52
CA THR A 102 -15.71 11.84 -5.91
C THR A 102 -14.77 12.56 -6.88
N PRO A 103 -14.20 11.87 -7.89
CA PRO A 103 -14.36 10.44 -8.19
C PRO A 103 -13.63 9.53 -7.18
N TRP A 104 -14.13 8.31 -7.00
CA TRP A 104 -13.45 7.30 -6.20
C TRP A 104 -12.20 6.81 -6.94
N VAL A 105 -11.06 6.70 -6.26
CA VAL A 105 -9.78 6.39 -6.92
C VAL A 105 -9.77 4.99 -7.55
N PHE A 106 -10.44 4.01 -6.94
CA PHE A 106 -10.58 2.64 -7.46
C PHE A 106 -11.87 2.42 -8.27
N SER A 107 -12.62 3.49 -8.54
CA SER A 107 -13.72 3.49 -9.50
C SER A 107 -13.74 4.83 -10.23
N PRO A 108 -12.97 4.99 -11.34
CA PRO A 108 -12.77 6.28 -12.00
C PRO A 108 -14.06 6.96 -12.49
N ASN A 109 -15.11 6.19 -12.74
CA ASN A 109 -16.46 6.67 -13.07
C ASN A 109 -17.45 6.53 -11.89
N GLY A 110 -16.98 6.05 -10.76
CA GLY A 110 -17.73 5.83 -9.53
C GLY A 110 -17.92 7.11 -8.74
N THR A 111 -18.99 7.11 -7.95
CA THR A 111 -19.24 8.15 -6.95
C THR A 111 -18.54 7.74 -5.66
N GLY A 112 -17.88 8.68 -4.98
CA GLY A 112 -17.42 8.50 -3.62
C GLY A 112 -18.60 8.48 -2.62
N GLY A 113 -18.30 8.68 -1.35
CA GLY A 113 -19.28 8.64 -0.27
C GLY A 113 -18.88 7.66 0.81
N ASN A 114 -19.86 7.17 1.57
CA ASN A 114 -19.61 6.25 2.67
C ASN A 114 -19.39 4.83 2.15
N GLY A 115 -18.27 4.24 2.54
CA GLY A 115 -17.88 2.89 2.18
C GLY A 115 -17.51 2.04 3.40
N THR A 116 -17.35 0.75 3.13
CA THR A 116 -16.73 -0.22 4.04
C THR A 116 -15.60 -0.92 3.31
N ALA A 117 -14.55 -1.31 4.03
CA ALA A 117 -13.45 -2.08 3.47
C ALA A 117 -12.82 -2.99 4.54
N VAL A 118 -12.13 -4.02 4.05
CA VAL A 118 -11.19 -4.83 4.83
C VAL A 118 -9.86 -4.79 4.08
N GLY A 119 -8.76 -4.58 4.81
CA GLY A 119 -7.41 -4.64 4.28
C GLY A 119 -6.63 -5.83 4.84
N ASP A 120 -5.70 -6.36 4.06
CA ASP A 120 -4.73 -7.37 4.48
C ASP A 120 -3.40 -7.12 3.78
N GLY A 121 -2.30 -7.20 4.52
CA GLY A 121 -0.97 -6.92 3.97
C GLY A 121 0.07 -6.68 5.04
N TYR A 122 1.20 -6.10 4.63
CA TYR A 122 2.35 -5.86 5.50
C TYR A 122 2.48 -4.37 5.85
N PHE A 123 2.29 -4.08 7.13
CA PHE A 123 2.28 -2.72 7.66
C PHE A 123 3.29 -2.62 8.81
N PHE A 124 4.11 -1.57 8.79
CA PHE A 124 5.18 -1.38 9.77
C PHE A 124 5.00 -0.07 10.53
N MET A 125 5.01 -0.14 11.86
CA MET A 125 5.19 1.05 12.70
C MET A 125 6.67 1.15 13.06
N LEU A 126 7.40 1.99 12.34
CA LEU A 126 8.81 2.21 12.58
C LEU A 126 8.99 3.02 13.87
N LYS A 127 9.92 2.59 14.72
CA LYS A 127 10.35 3.40 15.86
C LYS A 127 10.82 4.77 15.37
N PRO A 128 10.66 5.83 16.18
CA PRO A 128 11.16 7.14 15.81
C PRO A 128 12.63 7.09 15.41
N LEU A 129 12.93 7.63 14.22
CA LEU A 129 14.29 7.74 13.74
C LEU A 129 14.99 8.90 14.46
N SER A 130 16.32 8.88 14.46
CA SER A 130 17.11 9.99 14.95
C SER A 130 16.85 11.27 14.15
N PRO A 131 17.11 12.48 14.70
CA PRO A 131 17.14 13.68 13.87
C PRO A 131 18.20 13.57 12.77
N GLY A 132 17.84 13.94 11.54
CA GLY A 132 18.70 13.90 10.36
C GLY A 132 17.98 13.43 9.09
N PRO A 133 18.70 13.39 7.96
CA PRO A 133 18.22 12.75 6.74
C PRO A 133 18.24 11.23 6.90
N HIS A 134 17.22 10.56 6.35
CA HIS A 134 17.10 9.09 6.35
C HIS A 134 16.62 8.58 5.00
N THR A 135 16.99 7.34 4.68
CA THR A 135 16.40 6.59 3.57
C THR A 135 15.61 5.38 4.08
N ILE A 136 14.42 5.17 3.53
CA ILE A 136 13.62 3.97 3.76
C ILE A 136 13.41 3.32 2.40
N HIS A 137 14.02 2.15 2.18
CA HIS A 137 13.90 1.40 0.94
C HIS A 137 13.10 0.12 1.19
N TYR A 138 11.96 -0.01 0.51
CA TYR A 138 11.00 -1.09 0.75
C TYR A 138 10.31 -1.52 -0.53
N GLY A 139 9.75 -2.73 -0.50
CA GLY A 139 9.09 -3.29 -1.66
C GLY A 139 8.93 -4.80 -1.58
N GLY A 140 8.80 -5.41 -2.75
CA GLY A 140 8.54 -6.82 -2.97
C GLY A 140 7.73 -6.98 -4.26
N ARG A 141 6.91 -8.02 -4.34
CA ARG A 141 6.00 -8.19 -5.47
C ARG A 141 4.70 -8.89 -5.11
N PHE A 142 3.65 -8.60 -5.87
CA PHE A 142 2.52 -9.51 -6.01
C PHE A 142 2.83 -10.50 -7.15
N HIS A 143 2.92 -11.78 -6.84
CA HIS A 143 3.00 -12.85 -7.83
C HIS A 143 1.63 -13.52 -7.99
N ILE A 144 0.82 -12.98 -8.90
CA ILE A 144 -0.58 -13.35 -9.06
C ILE A 144 -0.67 -14.49 -10.09
N PRO A 145 -1.28 -15.64 -9.74
CA PRO A 145 -1.31 -16.80 -10.61
C PRO A 145 -2.28 -16.64 -11.79
N ALA A 146 -2.03 -17.40 -12.85
CA ALA A 146 -2.86 -17.40 -14.07
C ALA A 146 -4.33 -17.78 -13.82
N SER A 147 -4.64 -18.46 -12.71
CA SER A 147 -6.02 -18.78 -12.32
C SER A 147 -6.86 -17.54 -11.99
N VAL A 148 -6.24 -16.39 -11.70
CA VAL A 148 -6.95 -15.15 -11.35
C VAL A 148 -7.23 -14.30 -12.59
N PHE A 149 -6.23 -14.09 -13.46
CA PHE A 149 -6.34 -13.19 -14.61
C PHE A 149 -6.19 -13.86 -15.99
N GLY A 150 -6.13 -15.19 -16.03
CA GLY A 150 -5.88 -15.97 -17.26
C GLY A 150 -4.41 -16.02 -17.69
N ILE A 151 -3.56 -15.19 -17.07
CA ILE A 151 -2.11 -15.15 -17.25
C ILE A 151 -1.45 -14.85 -15.88
N PRO A 152 -0.23 -15.35 -15.61
CA PRO A 152 0.49 -14.93 -14.43
C PRO A 152 0.87 -13.45 -14.54
N VAL A 153 0.75 -12.71 -13.44
CA VAL A 153 1.06 -11.28 -13.38
C VAL A 153 1.99 -11.05 -12.19
N ASP A 154 3.16 -10.46 -12.46
CA ASP A 154 4.04 -9.93 -11.42
C ASP A 154 3.88 -8.41 -11.37
N ILE A 155 3.50 -7.88 -10.20
CA ILE A 155 3.49 -6.44 -9.91
C ILE A 155 4.61 -6.19 -8.92
N ILE A 156 5.62 -5.43 -9.33
CA ILE A 156 6.83 -5.20 -8.54
C ILE A 156 6.75 -3.82 -7.90
N LYS A 157 6.98 -3.78 -6.59
CA LYS A 157 7.20 -2.55 -5.85
C LYS A 157 8.65 -2.48 -5.41
N ASP A 158 9.30 -1.37 -5.71
CA ASP A 158 10.63 -1.05 -5.22
C ASP A 158 10.69 0.46 -5.06
N THR A 159 10.63 0.92 -3.81
CA THR A 159 10.47 2.33 -3.47
C THR A 159 11.51 2.77 -2.45
N THR A 160 12.21 3.86 -2.74
CA THR A 160 13.08 4.56 -1.79
C THR A 160 12.45 5.89 -1.39
N LEU A 161 12.14 6.05 -0.10
CA LEU A 161 11.76 7.34 0.49
C LEU A 161 13.00 8.05 1.01
N MET A 162 13.15 9.31 0.64
CA MET A 162 14.11 10.22 1.27
C MET A 162 13.34 11.15 2.20
N ILE A 163 13.63 11.11 3.49
CA ILE A 163 12.91 11.87 4.52
C ILE A 163 13.90 12.64 5.40
N THR A 164 13.40 13.68 6.05
CA THR A 164 14.14 14.44 7.05
C THR A 164 13.39 14.39 8.38
N VAL A 165 14.05 13.97 9.44
CA VAL A 165 13.53 13.99 10.82
C VAL A 165 14.21 15.11 11.60
N GLY A 166 13.46 15.89 12.37
CA GLY A 166 14.05 16.98 13.15
C GLY A 166 13.03 17.84 13.88
N THR A 167 13.50 18.96 14.43
CA THR A 167 12.60 20.02 14.90
C THR A 167 12.05 20.78 13.70
N LEU A 168 10.76 21.15 13.74
CA LEU A 168 10.24 22.19 12.86
C LEU A 168 10.93 23.50 13.25
N GLU A 169 12.08 23.80 12.64
CA GLU A 169 12.56 25.17 12.70
C GLU A 169 11.51 26.02 12.00
N SER A 170 10.97 27.00 12.72
CA SER A 170 10.05 27.98 12.15
C SER A 170 10.72 28.55 10.92
N ARG A 171 10.21 28.23 9.73
CA ARG A 171 10.60 28.94 8.51
C ARG A 171 10.15 30.40 8.71
N THR A 172 11.06 31.23 9.22
CA THR A 172 10.97 32.69 9.21
C THR A 172 11.18 33.21 7.80
#